data_AF-A0A067T5Q5-F1
#
_entry.id   AF-A0A067T5Q5-F1
#
_cell.length_a   1.000
_cell.length_b   1.000
_cell.length_c   1.000
_cell.angle_alpha   90.00
_cell.angle_beta   90.00
_cell.angle_gamma   90.00
#
_symmetry.space_group_name_H-M   'P 1'
#
loop_
_entity.id
_entity.type
_entity.pdbx_description
1 polymer ?
#
loop_
_entity_poly.entity_id
_entity_poly.type
_entity_poly.pdbx_seq_one_letter_code
_entity_poly.pdbx_strand_id
1 'polypeptide(L)'
;VVRMATCSYSPEEIQAFTDVSPRQQRRILKLWKETDTVKAKKTQDLRGRPRHLTMEEVSFLQGQVNSTCDVFLDELQESLSAICGADTHVSTIWRTLKRCGYRMKKVR
;
A
#
# COMPACT_ATOMS: atom_id res chain seq x y z
N VAL A 1 -15.57 -20.78 11.92
CA VAL A 1 -15.30 -21.38 10.59
C VAL A 1 -14.07 -22.29 10.58
N VAL A 2 -12.82 -21.81 10.57
CA VAL A 2 -11.63 -22.69 10.40
C VAL A 2 -11.54 -23.78 11.48
N ARG A 3 -11.62 -23.40 12.77
CA ARG A 3 -11.65 -24.36 13.89
C ARG A 3 -12.80 -25.37 13.82
N MET A 4 -13.98 -24.94 13.39
CA MET A 4 -15.15 -25.82 13.25
C MET A 4 -14.96 -26.78 12.07
N ALA A 5 -14.37 -26.32 10.96
CA ALA A 5 -14.05 -27.20 9.84
C ALA A 5 -12.96 -28.22 10.17
N THR A 6 -11.98 -27.91 11.03
CA THR A 6 -10.98 -28.88 11.50
C THR A 6 -11.55 -29.92 12.47
N CYS A 7 -12.66 -29.59 13.13
CA CYS A 7 -13.42 -30.51 13.98
C CYS A 7 -14.52 -31.25 13.21
N SER A 8 -14.47 -31.27 11.87
CA SER A 8 -15.38 -32.02 10.99
C SER A 8 -16.86 -31.62 11.03
N TYR A 9 -17.19 -30.39 11.44
CA TYR A 9 -18.56 -29.86 11.34
C TYR A 9 -18.98 -29.68 9.87
N SER A 10 -20.25 -29.94 9.58
CA SER A 10 -20.82 -29.73 8.25
C SER A 10 -20.92 -28.24 7.91
N PRO A 11 -20.93 -27.84 6.62
CA PRO A 11 -21.09 -26.45 6.22
C PRO A 11 -22.40 -25.82 6.71
N GLU A 12 -23.44 -26.63 6.85
CA GLU A 12 -24.77 -26.22 7.33
C GLU A 12 -24.73 -25.96 8.84
N GLU A 13 -24.04 -26.79 9.61
CA GLU A 13 -23.81 -26.58 11.04
C GLU A 13 -22.97 -25.32 11.28
N ILE A 14 -21.89 -25.14 10.51
CA ILE A 14 -21.06 -23.94 10.61
C ILE A 14 -21.89 -22.68 10.29
N GLN A 15 -22.81 -22.77 9.33
CA GLN A 15 -23.72 -21.68 9.01
C GLN A 15 -24.66 -21.41 10.17
N ALA A 16 -25.27 -22.43 10.76
CA ALA A 16 -26.19 -22.29 11.90
C ALA A 16 -25.50 -21.66 13.13
N PHE A 17 -24.22 -21.94 13.37
CA PHE A 17 -23.49 -21.39 14.51
C PHE A 17 -22.84 -20.02 14.27
N THR A 18 -22.59 -19.64 13.02
CA THR A 18 -21.78 -18.44 12.71
C THR A 18 -22.43 -17.45 11.75
N ASP A 19 -23.61 -17.78 11.20
CA ASP A 19 -24.31 -17.06 10.13
C ASP A 19 -23.46 -16.79 8.87
N VAL A 20 -22.32 -17.47 8.74
CA VAL A 20 -21.45 -17.35 7.57
C VAL A 20 -21.96 -18.27 6.47
N SER A 21 -22.26 -17.70 5.31
CA SER A 21 -22.74 -18.48 4.15
C SER A 21 -21.74 -19.56 3.72
N PRO A 22 -22.19 -20.71 3.16
CA PRO A 22 -21.30 -21.78 2.70
C PRO A 22 -20.26 -21.30 1.68
N ARG A 23 -20.61 -20.30 0.85
CA ARG A 23 -19.70 -19.65 -0.10
C ARG A 23 -18.56 -18.91 0.61
N GLN A 24 -18.86 -18.16 1.67
CA GLN A 24 -17.86 -17.48 2.47
C GLN A 24 -17.00 -18.47 3.26
N GLN A 25 -17.60 -19.54 3.80
CA GLN A 25 -16.85 -20.60 4.47
C GLN A 25 -15.81 -21.22 3.55
N ARG A 26 -16.19 -21.62 2.33
CA ARG A 26 -15.26 -22.16 1.31
C ARG A 26 -14.13 -21.19 0.99
N ARG A 27 -14.42 -19.90 0.86
CA ARG A 27 -13.42 -18.85 0.61
C ARG A 27 -12.44 -18.70 1.78
N ILE A 28 -12.92 -18.73 3.01
CA ILE A 28 -12.10 -18.68 4.23
C ILE A 28 -11.20 -19.92 4.32
N LEU A 29 -11.74 -21.12 4.06
CA LEU A 29 -10.96 -22.36 4.10
C LEU A 29 -9.92 -22.43 2.99
N LYS A 30 -10.26 -21.95 1.79
CA LYS A 30 -9.29 -21.82 0.69
C LYS A 30 -8.14 -20.89 1.07
N LEU A 31 -8.46 -19.71 1.61
CA LEU A 31 -7.45 -18.75 2.07
C LEU A 31 -6.53 -19.34 3.15
N TRP A 32 -7.12 -20.05 4.14
CA TRP A 32 -6.37 -20.72 5.19
C TRP A 32 -5.41 -21.78 4.62
N LYS A 33 -5.88 -22.64 3.71
CA LYS A 33 -5.03 -23.66 3.05
C LYS A 33 -3.86 -23.05 2.26
N GLU A 34 -4.07 -21.89 1.65
CA GLU A 34 -3.07 -21.22 0.80
C GLU A 34 -2.06 -20.37 1.59
N THR A 35 -2.45 -19.85 2.76
CA THR A 35 -1.64 -18.83 3.47
C THR A 35 -1.40 -19.12 4.94
N ASP A 36 -1.96 -20.20 5.49
CA ASP A 36 -1.98 -20.55 6.92
C ASP A 36 -2.44 -19.39 7.83
N THR A 37 -3.14 -18.42 7.25
CA THR A 37 -3.65 -17.23 7.94
C THR A 37 -5.03 -16.88 7.41
N VAL A 38 -5.93 -16.47 8.31
CA VAL A 38 -7.28 -16.00 7.91
C VAL A 38 -7.26 -14.52 7.49
N LYS A 39 -6.15 -13.82 7.76
CA LYS A 39 -5.98 -12.42 7.35
C LYS A 39 -5.73 -12.39 5.85
N ALA A 40 -6.71 -11.92 5.08
CA ALA A 40 -6.48 -11.62 3.68
C ALA A 40 -5.26 -10.69 3.57
N LYS A 41 -4.25 -11.07 2.77
CA LYS A 41 -3.11 -10.19 2.47
C LYS A 41 -3.69 -8.84 2.09
N LYS A 42 -3.32 -7.78 2.82
CA LYS A 42 -3.71 -6.42 2.48
C LYS A 42 -3.16 -6.13 1.08
N THR A 43 -3.98 -6.36 0.07
CA THR A 43 -3.68 -6.07 -1.34
C THR A 43 -3.69 -4.57 -1.60
N GLN A 44 -3.93 -3.75 -0.58
CA GLN A 44 -3.90 -2.29 -0.65
C GLN A 44 -2.54 -1.78 -1.14
N ASP A 45 -1.44 -2.47 -0.84
CA ASP A 45 -0.11 -2.07 -1.33
C ASP A 45 0.20 -2.53 -2.76
N LEU A 46 -0.61 -3.44 -3.32
CA LEU A 46 -0.37 -4.09 -4.63
C LEU A 46 -1.42 -3.75 -5.70
N ARG A 47 -2.44 -2.94 -5.38
CA ARG A 47 -3.43 -2.51 -6.37
C ARG A 47 -2.92 -1.28 -7.13
N GLY A 48 -2.54 -1.46 -8.39
CA GLY A 48 -2.22 -0.39 -9.34
C GLY A 48 -0.93 -0.63 -10.14
N ARG A 49 -0.62 0.30 -11.06
CA ARG A 49 0.66 0.32 -11.78
C ARG A 49 1.81 0.50 -10.76
N PRO A 50 2.93 -0.24 -10.90
CA PRO A 50 4.13 0.00 -10.12
C PRO A 50 4.50 1.48 -10.14
N ARG A 51 4.94 2.00 -9.00
CA ARG A 51 5.25 3.42 -8.85
C ARG A 51 6.53 3.72 -9.63
N HIS A 52 6.56 4.88 -10.26
CA HIS A 52 7.73 5.35 -10.99
C HIS A 52 8.92 5.65 -10.06
N LEU A 53 8.66 6.02 -8.80
CA LEU A 53 9.70 6.33 -7.83
C LEU A 53 9.98 5.14 -6.91
N THR A 54 11.26 4.83 -6.74
CA THR A 54 11.76 3.83 -5.78
C THR A 54 11.72 4.37 -4.35
N MET A 55 11.81 3.49 -3.35
CA MET A 55 11.77 3.90 -1.94
C MET A 55 12.97 4.77 -1.55
N GLU A 56 14.12 4.55 -2.18
CA GLU A 56 15.35 5.32 -1.99
C GLU A 56 15.18 6.75 -2.51
N GLU A 57 14.64 6.90 -3.72
CA GLU A 57 14.29 8.21 -4.30
C GLU A 57 13.26 8.97 -3.44
N VAL A 58 12.26 8.26 -2.89
CA VAL A 58 11.31 8.89 -1.96
C VAL A 58 12.01 9.38 -0.70
N SER A 59 12.93 8.59 -0.14
CA SER A 59 13.70 8.96 1.06
C SER A 59 14.60 10.16 0.79
N PHE A 60 15.21 10.22 -0.40
CA PHE A 60 16.00 11.36 -0.85
C PHE A 60 15.16 12.65 -0.92
N LEU A 61 13.98 12.59 -1.56
CA LEU A 61 13.05 13.72 -1.64
C LEU A 61 12.63 14.22 -0.25
N GLN A 62 12.38 13.31 0.70
CA GLN A 62 12.06 13.67 2.08
C GLN A 62 13.25 14.34 2.76
N GLY A 63 14.47 13.84 2.56
CA GLY A 63 15.69 14.42 3.09
C GLY A 63 15.91 15.85 2.60
N GLN A 64 15.73 16.10 1.30
CA GLN A 64 15.81 17.43 0.69
C GLN A 64 14.81 18.41 1.31
N VAL A 65 13.51 18.05 1.34
CA VAL A 65 12.46 18.91 1.89
C VAL A 65 12.65 19.17 3.38
N ASN A 66 13.15 18.20 4.14
CA ASN A 66 13.42 18.36 5.57
C ASN A 66 14.66 19.21 5.85
N SER A 67 15.67 19.16 4.97
CA SER A 67 16.91 19.95 5.11
C SER A 67 16.72 21.38 4.63
N THR A 68 15.86 21.59 3.64
CA THR A 68 15.63 22.88 3.00
C THR A 68 14.15 23.00 2.67
N CYS A 69 13.40 23.71 3.50
CA CYS A 69 11.94 23.79 3.40
C CYS A 69 11.43 24.76 2.32
N ASP A 70 12.33 25.47 1.64
CA ASP A 70 12.05 26.44 0.59
C ASP A 70 12.34 25.93 -0.83
N VAL A 71 12.64 24.63 -0.98
CA VAL A 71 12.94 24.04 -2.28
C VAL A 71 11.66 23.88 -3.11
N PHE A 72 11.71 24.32 -4.36
CA PHE A 72 10.60 24.18 -5.31
C PHE A 72 10.56 22.78 -5.94
N LEU A 73 9.43 22.41 -6.55
CA LEU A 73 9.24 21.05 -7.07
C LEU A 73 10.08 20.74 -8.32
N ASP A 74 10.42 21.76 -9.09
CA ASP A 74 11.35 21.73 -10.22
C ASP A 74 12.80 21.59 -9.74
N GLU A 75 13.21 22.30 -8.70
CA GLU A 75 14.53 22.12 -8.08
C GLU A 75 14.71 20.69 -7.52
N LEU A 76 13.65 20.14 -6.92
CA LEU A 76 13.61 18.73 -6.50
C LEU A 76 13.71 17.78 -7.69
N GLN A 77 13.11 18.13 -8.84
CA GLN A 77 13.19 17.33 -10.05
C GLN A 77 14.62 17.30 -10.60
N GLU A 78 15.27 18.46 -10.68
CA GLU A 78 16.66 18.58 -11.12
C GLU A 78 17.59 17.81 -10.19
N SER A 79 17.43 17.96 -8.87
CA SER A 79 18.23 17.26 -7.87
C SER A 79 18.04 15.74 -7.94
N LEU A 80 16.80 15.27 -8.12
CA LEU A 80 16.47 13.85 -8.28
C LEU A 80 17.09 13.28 -9.56
N SER A 81 17.03 14.02 -10.67
CA SER A 81 17.65 13.62 -11.94
C SER A 81 19.17 13.59 -11.83
N ALA A 82 19.77 14.58 -11.15
CA ALA A 82 21.22 14.69 -11.03
C ALA A 82 21.84 13.63 -10.10
N ILE A 83 21.16 13.28 -9.01
CA ILE A 83 21.70 12.39 -7.97
C ILE A 83 21.21 10.95 -8.14
N CYS A 84 19.90 10.76 -8.38
CA CYS A 84 19.30 9.42 -8.50
C CYS A 84 19.18 8.94 -9.95
N GLY A 85 19.41 9.81 -10.95
CA GLY A 85 19.23 9.46 -12.37
C GLY A 85 17.77 9.22 -12.77
N ALA A 86 16.82 9.58 -11.91
CA ALA A 86 15.40 9.33 -12.12
C ALA A 86 14.75 10.54 -12.80
N ASP A 87 14.42 10.41 -14.09
CA ASP A 87 13.61 11.42 -14.78
C ASP A 87 12.12 11.21 -14.44
N THR A 88 11.58 12.09 -13.60
CA THR A 88 10.18 12.06 -13.21
C THR A 88 9.53 13.43 -13.30
N HIS A 89 8.28 13.46 -13.75
CA HIS A 89 7.54 14.72 -13.85
C HIS A 89 7.29 15.36 -12.47
N VAL A 90 7.31 16.70 -12.39
CA VAL A 90 6.97 17.51 -11.19
C VAL A 90 5.70 17.02 -10.48
N SER A 91 4.68 16.65 -11.26
CA SER A 91 3.41 16.13 -10.71
C SER A 91 3.57 14.80 -9.95
N THR A 92 4.54 13.97 -10.33
CA THR A 92 4.84 12.69 -9.69
C THR A 92 5.53 12.94 -8.35
N ILE A 93 6.50 13.85 -8.33
CA ILE A 93 7.17 14.32 -7.10
C ILE A 93 6.13 14.86 -6.12
N TRP A 94 5.24 15.75 -6.56
CA TRP A 94 4.17 16.28 -5.72
C TRP A 94 3.23 15.21 -5.17
N ARG A 95 2.75 14.28 -6.00
CA ARG A 95 1.87 13.18 -5.53
C ARG A 95 2.57 12.27 -4.53
N THR A 96 3.90 12.12 -4.62
CA THR A 96 4.70 11.35 -3.68
C THR A 96 4.84 12.09 -2.36
N LEU A 97 5.26 13.36 -2.39
CA LEU A 97 5.38 14.19 -1.19
C LEU A 97 4.03 14.34 -0.45
N LYS A 98 2.94 14.58 -1.17
CA LYS A 98 1.60 14.68 -0.57
C LYS A 98 1.20 13.39 0.17
N ARG A 99 1.62 12.23 -0.32
CA ARG A 99 1.36 10.93 0.32
C ARG A 99 2.22 10.71 1.56
N CYS A 100 3.44 11.23 1.54
CA CYS A 100 4.30 11.27 2.72
C CYS A 100 3.83 12.28 3.78
N GLY A 101 2.76 13.05 3.52
CA GLY A 101 2.15 13.97 4.48
C GLY A 101 2.48 15.45 4.25
N TYR A 102 3.29 15.78 3.25
CA TYR A 102 3.67 17.17 2.97
C TYR A 102 2.51 17.96 2.34
N ARG A 103 2.47 19.26 2.62
CA ARG A 103 1.50 20.22 2.08
C ARG A 103 2.25 21.34 1.36
N MET A 104 1.66 21.90 0.31
CA MET A 104 2.27 23.04 -0.39
C MET A 104 2.27 24.28 0.50
N LYS A 105 3.41 24.96 0.52
CA LYS A 105 3.51 26.34 1.00
C LYS A 105 2.73 27.23 0.03
N LYS A 106 1.77 28.00 0.53
CA LYS A 106 1.08 29.01 -0.27
C LYS A 106 1.90 30.29 -0.20
N VAL A 107 2.60 30.61 -1.29
CA VAL A 107 3.23 31.92 -1.46
C VAL A 107 2.11 32.90 -1.85
N ARG A 108 1.94 33.96 -1.06
CA ARG A 108 1.00 35.07 -1.34
C ARG A 108 1.74 36.21 -1.99
#